data_AF-A0A377ZQ53-F1
#
_entry.id   AF-A0A377ZQ53-F1
#
_cell.length_a   1.000
_cell.length_b   1.000
_cell.length_c   1.000
_cell.angle_alpha   90.00
_cell.angle_beta   90.00
_cell.angle_gamma   90.00
#
_symmetry.space_group_name_H-M   'P 1'
#
loop_
_entity.id
_entity.type
_entity.pdbx_description
1 polymer ?
#
loop_
_entity_poly.entity_id
_entity_poly.type
_entity_poly.pdbx_seq_one_letter_code
_entity_poly.pdbx_strand_id
1 'polypeptide(L)'
;MIAAITLGRRYHARLFINDYWQLAIKHQAYGVHLGQEDLETTDLSAIRQAGLRLGVSTHDDMEIDVALAARPSYIALGHVFPTQNQTDAFRAAGPRAACQTYSTPGGLPHRGDRRN
;
A
#
# COMPACT_ATOMS: atom_id res chain seq x y z
N MET A 1 8.51 -14.94 8.53
CA MET A 1 7.65 -13.85 9.06
C MET A 1 8.18 -13.23 10.36
N ILE A 2 8.09 -13.92 11.51
CA ILE A 2 8.35 -13.32 12.84
C ILE A 2 9.79 -12.78 12.96
N ALA A 3 10.79 -13.57 12.53
CA ALA A 3 12.18 -13.13 12.53
C ALA A 3 12.40 -11.85 11.69
N ALA A 4 11.72 -11.73 10.55
CA ALA A 4 11.80 -10.55 9.69
C ALA A 4 11.20 -9.31 10.38
N ILE A 5 10.07 -9.45 11.07
CA ILE A 5 9.45 -8.35 11.84
C ILE A 5 10.38 -7.91 12.97
N THR A 6 10.97 -8.85 13.71
CA THR A 6 11.92 -8.57 14.77
C THR A 6 13.16 -7.84 14.24
N LEU A 7 13.73 -8.29 13.12
CA LEU A 7 14.86 -7.62 12.46
C LEU A 7 14.47 -6.23 11.97
N GLY A 8 13.28 -6.07 11.39
CA GLY A 8 12.77 -4.78 10.96
C GLY A 8 12.70 -3.78 12.12
N ARG A 9 12.19 -4.20 13.28
CA ARG A 9 12.20 -3.37 14.49
C ARG A 9 13.61 -3.05 14.96
N ARG A 10 14.51 -4.04 14.99
CA ARG A 10 15.90 -3.88 15.42
C ARG A 10 16.68 -2.88 14.56
N TYR A 11 16.43 -2.86 13.26
CA TYR A 11 17.12 -2.00 12.30
C TYR A 11 16.29 -0.78 11.88
N HIS A 12 15.16 -0.51 12.56
CA HIS A 12 14.21 0.55 12.20
C HIS A 12 13.75 0.52 10.72
N ALA A 13 13.72 -0.68 10.12
CA ALA A 13 13.24 -0.89 8.78
C ALA A 13 11.70 -0.96 8.75
N ARG A 14 11.13 -0.37 7.71
CA ARG A 14 9.68 -0.31 7.48
C ARG A 14 9.24 -1.55 6.68
N LEU A 15 8.96 -2.64 7.39
CA LEU A 15 8.61 -3.92 6.78
C LEU A 15 7.11 -4.01 6.48
N PHE A 16 6.78 -4.30 5.22
CA PHE A 16 5.43 -4.68 4.80
C PHE A 16 5.35 -6.20 4.62
N ILE A 17 4.25 -6.78 5.10
CA ILE A 17 3.95 -8.21 4.93
C ILE A 17 3.00 -8.37 3.75
N ASN A 18 3.28 -9.29 2.82
CA ASN A 18 2.39 -9.59 1.69
C ASN A 18 1.24 -10.50 2.14
N ASP A 19 0.01 -10.19 1.72
CA ASP A 19 -1.23 -11.00 1.72
C ASP A 19 -1.76 -11.47 3.10
N TYR A 20 -0.86 -11.84 4.02
CA TYR A 20 -1.16 -12.37 5.34
C TYR A 20 -1.52 -11.27 6.36
N TRP A 21 -2.57 -10.51 6.10
CA TRP A 21 -2.99 -9.35 6.90
C TRP A 21 -3.30 -9.71 8.36
N GLN A 22 -3.95 -10.85 8.62
CA GLN A 22 -4.25 -11.30 9.99
C GLN A 22 -2.97 -11.52 10.79
N LEU A 23 -1.93 -12.06 10.14
CA LEU A 23 -0.66 -12.33 10.78
C LEU A 23 0.16 -11.04 10.96
N ALA A 24 0.03 -10.10 10.03
CA ALA A 24 0.57 -8.75 10.18
C ALA A 24 -0.02 -8.03 11.39
N ILE A 25 -1.35 -8.11 11.60
CA ILE A 25 -2.04 -7.57 12.78
C ILE A 25 -1.55 -8.27 14.04
N LYS A 26 -1.55 -9.62 14.06
CA LYS A 26 -1.13 -10.42 15.22
C LYS A 26 0.27 -10.07 15.70
N HIS A 27 1.18 -9.77 14.78
CA HIS A 27 2.56 -9.43 15.10
C HIS A 27 2.85 -7.92 15.14
N GLN A 28 1.84 -7.06 14.94
CA GLN A 28 1.99 -5.61 14.92
C GLN A 28 3.11 -5.19 13.95
N ALA A 29 3.03 -5.70 12.71
CA ALA A 29 3.94 -5.31 11.64
C ALA A 29 3.81 -3.80 11.33
N TYR A 30 4.76 -3.24 10.60
CA TYR A 30 4.67 -1.83 10.19
C TYR A 30 3.56 -1.61 9.15
N GLY A 31 3.34 -2.57 8.26
CA GLY A 31 2.21 -2.55 7.33
C GLY A 31 2.02 -3.88 6.62
N VAL A 32 0.97 -3.92 5.80
CA VAL A 32 0.61 -5.04 4.93
C VAL A 32 0.49 -4.55 3.49
N HIS A 33 0.85 -5.38 2.52
CA HIS A 33 0.62 -5.18 1.09
C HIS A 33 -0.39 -6.20 0.61
N LEU A 34 -1.38 -5.77 -0.17
CA LEU A 34 -2.48 -6.60 -0.67
C LEU A 34 -2.64 -6.44 -2.18
N GLY A 35 -3.04 -7.52 -2.85
CA GLY A 35 -3.55 -7.49 -4.22
C GLY A 35 -5.01 -7.07 -4.29
N GLN A 36 -5.54 -6.92 -5.51
CA GLN A 36 -6.95 -6.58 -5.73
C GLN A 36 -7.89 -7.68 -5.21
N GLU A 37 -7.55 -8.95 -5.43
CA GLU A 37 -8.33 -10.09 -4.94
C GLU A 37 -8.39 -10.14 -3.40
N ASP A 38 -7.31 -9.76 -2.73
CA ASP A 38 -7.26 -9.73 -1.27
C ASP A 38 -8.10 -8.57 -0.71
N LEU A 39 -8.22 -7.44 -1.42
CA LEU A 39 -9.02 -6.30 -0.96
C LEU A 39 -10.51 -6.65 -0.82
N GLU A 40 -11.02 -7.56 -1.65
CA GLU A 40 -12.43 -7.99 -1.61
C GLU A 40 -12.77 -8.80 -0.35
N THR A 41 -11.80 -9.58 0.14
CA THR A 41 -12.01 -10.52 1.26
C THR A 41 -11.45 -10.01 2.58
N THR A 42 -10.62 -8.97 2.55
CA THR A 42 -9.94 -8.44 3.73
C THR A 42 -10.78 -7.43 4.50
N ASP A 43 -10.83 -7.58 5.82
CA ASP A 43 -11.36 -6.54 6.71
C ASP A 43 -10.35 -5.37 6.84
N LEU A 44 -10.49 -4.39 5.94
CA LEU A 44 -9.66 -3.18 5.94
C LEU A 44 -9.84 -2.34 7.21
N SER A 45 -10.99 -2.44 7.90
CA SER A 45 -11.21 -1.74 9.17
C SER A 45 -10.32 -2.32 10.26
N ALA A 46 -10.20 -3.65 10.33
CA ALA A 46 -9.32 -4.33 11.26
C ALA A 46 -7.85 -3.92 11.08
N ILE A 47 -7.37 -3.80 9.83
CA ILE A 47 -6.01 -3.32 9.54
C ILE A 47 -5.80 -1.89 10.07
N ARG A 48 -6.76 -1.00 9.82
CA ARG A 48 -6.70 0.40 10.28
C ARG A 48 -6.74 0.51 11.80
N GLN A 49 -7.62 -0.25 12.45
CA GLN A 49 -7.74 -0.28 13.91
C GLN A 49 -6.46 -0.81 14.57
N ALA A 50 -5.79 -1.76 13.94
CA ALA A 50 -4.49 -2.25 14.38
C ALA A 50 -3.34 -1.25 14.14
N GLY A 51 -3.60 -0.11 13.50
CA GLY A 51 -2.61 0.93 13.23
C GLY A 51 -1.61 0.60 12.12
N LEU A 52 -1.90 -0.42 11.30
CA LEU A 52 -1.03 -0.85 10.22
C LEU A 52 -1.18 0.05 9.00
N ARG A 53 -0.07 0.26 8.27
CA ARG A 53 -0.11 0.87 6.94
C ARG A 53 -0.56 -0.14 5.89
N LEU A 54 -1.36 0.31 4.94
CA LEU A 54 -1.86 -0.50 3.83
C LEU A 54 -1.14 -0.13 2.53
N GLY A 55 -0.58 -1.11 1.84
CA GLY A 55 -0.12 -1.01 0.46
C GLY A 55 -1.05 -1.79 -0.46
N VAL A 56 -1.30 -1.27 -1.65
CA VAL A 56 -2.14 -1.94 -2.66
C VAL A 56 -1.40 -1.98 -3.99
N SER A 57 -1.42 -3.12 -4.69
CA SER A 57 -0.93 -3.21 -6.07
C SER A 57 -2.05 -2.94 -7.08
N THR A 58 -1.66 -2.34 -8.21
CA THR A 58 -2.53 -1.97 -9.34
C THR A 58 -1.80 -2.27 -10.63
N HIS A 59 -2.45 -2.81 -11.66
CA HIS A 59 -1.85 -3.23 -12.93
C HIS A 59 -2.50 -2.57 -14.15
N ASP A 60 -3.67 -1.97 -13.97
CA ASP A 60 -4.36 -1.18 -14.98
C ASP A 60 -5.06 0.03 -14.33
N ASP A 61 -5.61 0.91 -15.17
CA ASP A 61 -6.28 2.13 -14.71
C ASP A 61 -7.58 1.85 -13.93
N MET A 62 -8.24 0.71 -14.17
CA MET A 62 -9.49 0.37 -13.47
C MET A 62 -9.22 -0.05 -12.02
N GLU A 63 -8.10 -0.74 -11.79
CA GLU A 63 -7.65 -1.13 -10.45
C GLU A 63 -7.29 0.08 -9.56
N ILE A 64 -6.96 1.23 -10.14
CA ILE A 64 -6.59 2.44 -9.40
C ILE A 64 -7.78 2.96 -8.58
N ASP A 65 -8.98 3.01 -9.16
CA ASP A 65 -10.16 3.52 -8.46
C ASP A 65 -10.52 2.63 -7.26
N VAL A 66 -10.44 1.31 -7.43
CA VAL A 66 -10.63 0.33 -6.35
C VAL A 66 -9.56 0.52 -5.27
N ALA A 67 -8.30 0.65 -5.67
CA ALA A 67 -7.20 0.89 -4.75
C ALA A 67 -7.39 2.19 -3.96
N LEU A 68 -7.80 3.28 -4.60
CA LEU A 68 -8.04 4.56 -3.94
C LEU A 68 -9.20 4.49 -2.94
N ALA A 69 -10.27 3.75 -3.25
CA ALA A 69 -11.39 3.53 -2.34
C ALA A 69 -10.95 2.81 -1.04
N ALA A 70 -9.94 1.95 -1.11
CA ALA A 70 -9.33 1.30 0.06
C ALA A 70 -8.52 2.27 0.95
N ARG A 71 -8.30 3.52 0.52
CA ARG A 71 -7.50 4.56 1.19
C ARG A 71 -6.13 4.06 1.67
N PRO A 72 -5.28 3.55 0.77
CA PRO A 72 -4.00 2.97 1.13
C PRO A 72 -3.00 4.04 1.56
N SER A 73 -1.97 3.60 2.25
CA SER A 73 -0.79 4.41 2.56
C SER A 73 0.15 4.57 1.37
N TYR A 74 0.14 3.62 0.43
CA TYR A 74 0.80 3.75 -0.88
C TYR A 74 0.14 2.80 -1.90
N ILE A 75 0.29 3.12 -3.18
CA ILE A 75 -0.13 2.28 -4.30
C ILE A 75 1.14 1.87 -5.08
N ALA A 76 1.26 0.58 -5.39
CA ALA A 76 2.27 0.04 -6.27
C ALA A 76 1.68 -0.10 -7.69
N LEU A 77 2.30 0.59 -8.65
CA LEU A 77 1.93 0.50 -10.06
C LEU A 77 2.70 -0.66 -10.71
N GLY A 78 1.98 -1.63 -11.23
CA GLY A 78 2.46 -2.76 -11.99
C GLY A 78 3.02 -2.31 -13.33
N HIS A 79 4.09 -2.98 -13.77
CA HIS A 79 4.80 -2.78 -15.04
C HIS A 79 5.08 -1.32 -15.45
N VAL A 80 6.03 -0.69 -14.75
CA VAL A 80 6.68 0.54 -15.25
C VAL A 80 7.57 0.23 -16.47
N PHE A 81 8.05 -1.00 -16.61
CA PHE A 81 8.82 -1.49 -17.75
C PHE A 81 8.37 -2.90 -18.15
N PRO A 82 8.30 -3.22 -19.46
CA PRO A 82 8.04 -4.59 -19.91
C PRO A 82 9.21 -5.49 -19.50
N THR A 83 8.97 -6.48 -18.65
CA THR A 83 9.95 -7.51 -18.29
C THR A 83 9.77 -8.72 -19.20
N GLN A 84 10.87 -9.28 -19.72
CA GLN A 84 10.90 -10.37 -20.71
C GLN A 84 10.38 -11.74 -20.19
N ASN A 85 9.87 -11.82 -18.95
CA ASN A 85 9.44 -13.08 -18.34
C ASN A 85 7.92 -13.32 -18.36
N GLN A 86 7.15 -12.48 -19.07
CA GLN A 86 5.77 -12.84 -19.42
C GLN A 86 5.74 -13.31 -20.87
N THR A 87 5.45 -14.59 -21.05
CA THR A 87 5.16 -15.21 -22.34
C THR A 87 3.97 -14.48 -22.99
N ASP A 88 4.28 -13.64 -23.98
CA ASP A 88 3.52 -13.25 -25.17
C ASP A 88 2.06 -12.72 -25.12
N ALA A 89 1.43 -12.47 -23.97
CA ALA A 89 0.03 -12.00 -23.97
C ALA A 89 -0.21 -10.49 -23.79
N PHE A 90 0.73 -9.71 -23.25
CA PHE A 90 0.49 -8.29 -22.92
C PHE A 90 1.56 -7.35 -23.47
N ARG A 91 1.65 -7.27 -24.80
CA ARG A 91 2.38 -6.20 -25.48
C ARG A 91 1.44 -5.02 -25.75
N ALA A 92 1.70 -3.93 -25.03
CA ALA A 92 1.72 -2.53 -25.49
C ALA A 92 0.90 -1.55 -24.63
N ALA A 93 1.56 -0.95 -23.64
CA ALA A 93 1.35 0.46 -23.29
C ALA A 93 2.70 1.04 -22.86
N GLY A 94 3.11 2.14 -23.51
CA GLY A 94 4.41 2.78 -23.31
C GLY A 94 4.58 3.43 -21.92
N PRO A 95 5.73 4.08 -21.67
CA PRO A 95 6.08 4.62 -20.36
C PRO A 95 5.22 5.86 -20.06
N ARG A 96 4.07 5.67 -19.41
CA ARG A 96 3.27 6.76 -18.86
C ARG A 96 2.84 6.54 -17.40
N ALA A 97 3.49 5.63 -16.68
CA ALA A 97 3.38 5.53 -15.22
C ALA A 97 4.50 6.36 -14.57
N ALA A 98 4.43 7.69 -14.72
CA ALA A 98 5.18 8.57 -13.83
C ALA A 98 4.61 8.41 -12.41
N CYS A 99 5.49 8.19 -11.43
CA CYS A 99 5.18 8.18 -10.01
C CYS A 99 4.31 9.39 -9.63
N GLN A 100 2.99 9.22 -9.61
CA GLN A 100 2.07 10.20 -9.06
C GLN A 100 1.78 9.79 -7.62
N THR A 101 2.48 10.43 -6.69
CA THR A 101 2.15 10.33 -5.27
C THR A 101 0.85 11.11 -5.06
N TYR A 102 -0.30 10.42 -5.09
CA TYR A 102 -1.57 11.03 -4.72
C TYR A 102 -1.56 11.33 -3.22
N SER A 103 -1.36 12.61 -2.90
CA SER A 103 -1.51 13.12 -1.53
C SER A 103 -2.97 13.52 -1.34
N THR A 104 -3.66 12.89 -0.40
CA THR A 104 -5.03 13.28 0.00
C THR A 104 -5.05 14.75 0.42
N PRO A 105 -5.85 15.64 -0.20
CA PRO A 105 -5.99 17.00 0.28
C PRO A 105 -6.98 17.01 1.45
N GLY A 106 -6.52 17.34 2.66
CA GLY A 106 -7.46 17.66 3.75
C GLY A 106 -6.92 17.64 5.17
N GLY A 107 -6.52 18.82 5.67
CA GLY A 107 -6.85 19.26 7.03
C GLY A 107 -5.77 19.13 8.12
N LEU A 108 -4.85 20.09 8.19
CA LEU A 108 -4.17 20.43 9.45
C LEU A 108 -5.07 21.42 10.24
N PRO A 109 -5.33 21.21 11.54
CA PRO A 109 -6.05 22.19 12.33
C PRO A 109 -5.14 23.39 12.63
N HIS A 110 -5.62 24.59 12.28
CA HIS A 110 -5.01 25.85 12.71
C HIS A 110 -5.03 25.93 14.25
N ARG A 111 -3.87 25.75 14.89
CA ARG A 111 -3.66 26.20 16.27
C ARG A 111 -3.64 27.72 16.26
N GLY A 112 -4.63 28.33 16.91
CA GLY A 112 -4.62 29.76 17.21
C GLY A 112 -3.46 30.11 18.14
N ASP A 113 -2.66 31.09 17.72
CA ASP A 113 -1.76 31.82 18.61
C ASP A 113 -2.40 33.18 18.92
N ARG A 114 -2.96 33.27 20.13
CA ARG A 114 -3.32 34.56 20.74
C ARG A 114 -2.06 35.12 21.37
N ARG A 115 -1.43 36.13 20.76
CA ARG A 115 -0.63 37.15 21.44
C ARG A 115 -0.59 38.45 20.64
N ASN A 116 -1.37 39.45 21.05
CA ASN A 116 -0.92 40.73 21.60
C ASN A 116 -2.14 41.56 21.99
#